data_AF-W1DFE3-F1
#
_entry.id   AF-W1DFE3-F1
#
_cell.length_a   1.000
_cell.length_b   1.000
_cell.length_c   1.000
_cell.angle_alpha   90.00
_cell.angle_beta   90.00
_cell.angle_gamma   90.00
#
_symmetry.space_group_name_H-M   'P 1'
#
loop_
_entity.id
_entity.type
_entity.pdbx_description
1 polymer ?
#
loop_
_entity_poly.entity_id
_entity_poly.type
_entity_poly.pdbx_seq_one_letter_code
_entity_poly.pdbx_strand_id
1 'polypeptide(L)'
;MSRLIPDFDIDTAVGVQLDVVGEWVGRSRRVATPVTGIYFSWDTERVGWDQGVWQGPYDPNDGFIDLSDEIYRLMLKVKVAINNWDGQNDSLPPILDTALAGSGIRMAIVDNQDMSISIWILGDPSVALSEIDRLILDSAVNKGPFIALPAGYVPSRYDINPIDQVNSELWWAIQNGYMTVKAAGVRVREIETVSDGYQFFWLRYRK
;
A
#
# COMPACT_ATOMS: atom_id res chain seq x y z
N MET A 1 -8.11 -34.40 6.10
CA MET A 1 -8.12 -34.26 7.57
C MET A 1 -8.15 -32.76 7.85
N SER A 2 -9.33 -32.24 8.22
CA SER A 2 -9.61 -30.80 8.40
C SER A 2 -8.74 -30.23 9.50
N ARG A 3 -7.92 -29.21 9.20
CA ARG A 3 -7.12 -28.49 10.19
C ARG A 3 -7.73 -27.11 10.38
N LEU A 4 -8.68 -27.03 11.31
CA LEU A 4 -9.40 -25.80 11.68
C LEU A 4 -8.47 -24.65 12.10
N ILE A 5 -7.24 -24.90 12.54
CA ILE A 5 -6.33 -23.84 13.01
C ILE A 5 -5.66 -23.10 11.84
N PRO A 6 -4.98 -23.77 10.89
CA PRO A 6 -4.47 -23.14 9.66
C PRO A 6 -5.51 -22.36 8.86
N ASP A 7 -6.77 -22.81 8.83
CA ASP A 7 -7.80 -22.15 8.04
C ASP A 7 -8.12 -20.72 8.55
N PHE A 8 -7.75 -20.39 9.80
CA PHE A 8 -7.90 -19.05 10.41
C PHE A 8 -6.56 -18.37 10.70
N ASP A 9 -5.46 -18.88 10.16
CA ASP A 9 -4.18 -18.17 10.18
C ASP A 9 -4.20 -17.05 9.14
N ILE A 10 -3.76 -15.83 9.50
CA ILE A 10 -3.73 -14.68 8.59
C ILE A 10 -2.93 -14.97 7.31
N ASP A 11 -1.92 -15.83 7.39
CA ASP A 11 -1.07 -16.18 6.25
C ASP A 11 -1.75 -17.12 5.25
N THR A 12 -2.71 -17.94 5.70
CA THR A 12 -3.34 -18.98 4.86
C THR A 12 -4.85 -18.86 4.72
N ALA A 13 -5.52 -18.05 5.54
CA ALA A 13 -6.95 -17.83 5.48
C ALA A 13 -7.35 -17.17 4.15
N VAL A 14 -8.50 -17.58 3.64
CA VAL A 14 -9.09 -17.14 2.37
C VAL A 14 -10.58 -16.88 2.55
N GLY A 15 -11.17 -15.99 1.76
CA GLY A 15 -12.60 -15.69 1.79
C GLY A 15 -13.15 -15.42 3.20
N VAL A 16 -14.21 -16.15 3.57
CA VAL A 16 -14.95 -15.97 4.83
C VAL A 16 -14.07 -16.17 6.06
N GLN A 17 -13.09 -17.09 6.01
CA GLN A 17 -12.19 -17.29 7.14
C GLN A 17 -11.32 -16.06 7.38
N LEU A 18 -10.83 -15.43 6.30
CA LEU A 18 -10.06 -14.19 6.38
C LEU A 18 -10.92 -13.02 6.86
N ASP A 19 -12.21 -13.01 6.50
CA ASP A 19 -13.17 -12.01 7.00
C ASP A 19 -13.37 -12.11 8.50
N VAL A 20 -13.51 -13.33 9.02
CA VAL A 20 -13.57 -13.57 10.46
C VAL A 20 -12.31 -13.05 11.13
N VAL A 21 -11.12 -13.37 10.61
CA VAL A 21 -9.84 -12.84 11.14
C VAL A 21 -9.84 -11.30 11.14
N GLY A 22 -10.33 -10.68 10.08
CA GLY A 22 -10.41 -9.24 9.98
C GLY A 22 -11.40 -8.60 10.97
N GLU A 23 -12.51 -9.26 11.30
CA GLU A 23 -13.39 -8.83 12.39
C GLU A 23 -12.64 -8.77 13.73
N TRP A 24 -11.81 -9.78 14.04
CA TRP A 24 -10.97 -9.78 15.24
C TRP A 24 -9.91 -8.67 15.23
N VAL A 25 -9.32 -8.37 14.08
CA VAL A 25 -8.35 -7.26 13.90
C VAL A 25 -9.04 -5.89 13.90
N GLY A 26 -10.36 -5.83 13.72
CA GLY A 26 -11.16 -4.62 13.69
C GLY A 26 -11.17 -3.92 12.34
N ARG A 27 -11.06 -4.66 11.24
CA ARG A 27 -11.05 -4.13 9.88
C ARG A 27 -11.87 -5.02 8.92
N SER A 28 -12.87 -4.42 8.28
CA SER A 28 -13.68 -5.11 7.25
C SER A 28 -12.97 -5.10 5.89
N ARG A 29 -13.22 -6.15 5.09
CA ARG A 29 -12.88 -6.23 3.66
C ARG A 29 -13.61 -5.19 2.82
N ARG A 30 -14.84 -4.88 3.23
CA ARG A 30 -15.72 -3.99 2.49
C ARG A 30 -15.36 -2.55 2.81
N VAL A 31 -14.92 -1.83 1.79
CA VAL A 31 -14.41 -0.47 1.92
C VAL A 31 -15.20 0.48 1.02
N ALA A 32 -15.51 1.66 1.55
CA ALA A 32 -16.33 2.65 0.85
C ALA A 32 -15.47 3.42 -0.15
N THR A 33 -15.77 3.30 -1.45
CA THR A 33 -15.09 3.96 -2.58
C THR A 33 -16.00 5.03 -3.19
N PRO A 34 -15.50 6.23 -3.52
CA PRO A 34 -16.30 7.23 -4.23
C PRO A 34 -16.87 6.67 -5.54
N VAL A 35 -18.14 6.93 -5.82
CA VAL A 35 -18.75 6.54 -7.10
C VAL A 35 -18.23 7.47 -8.19
N THR A 36 -17.36 6.96 -9.08
CA THR A 36 -16.84 7.71 -10.22
C THR A 36 -17.39 7.17 -11.53
N GLY A 37 -17.55 8.05 -12.54
CA GLY A 37 -17.99 7.64 -13.88
C GLY A 37 -19.46 7.21 -14.01
N ILE A 38 -20.30 7.54 -13.02
CA ILE A 38 -21.76 7.32 -13.07
C ILE A 38 -22.51 8.64 -13.22
N TYR A 39 -22.15 9.64 -12.41
CA TYR A 39 -22.77 10.96 -12.45
C TYR A 39 -22.02 11.92 -13.36
N PHE A 40 -22.72 12.97 -13.78
CA PHE A 40 -22.19 14.03 -14.62
C PHE A 40 -20.89 14.60 -14.04
N SER A 41 -19.82 14.57 -14.83
CA SER A 41 -18.56 15.21 -14.50
C SER A 41 -17.93 15.86 -15.72
N TRP A 42 -17.29 17.00 -15.49
CA TRP A 42 -16.56 17.72 -16.53
C TRP A 42 -15.34 16.92 -16.97
N ASP A 43 -15.02 17.00 -18.26
CA ASP A 43 -13.81 16.42 -18.86
C ASP A 43 -13.63 14.91 -18.62
N THR A 44 -14.72 14.18 -18.34
CA THR A 44 -14.71 12.73 -18.12
C THR A 44 -15.42 12.02 -19.26
N GLU A 45 -14.76 11.03 -19.84
CA GLU A 45 -15.32 10.25 -20.94
C GLU A 45 -16.64 9.59 -20.51
N ARG A 46 -17.68 9.66 -21.36
CA ARG A 46 -18.99 8.98 -21.21
C ARG A 46 -19.93 9.51 -20.13
N VAL A 47 -19.52 10.48 -19.31
CA VAL A 47 -20.39 11.16 -18.32
C VAL A 47 -20.34 12.68 -18.42
N GLY A 48 -19.95 13.20 -19.58
CA GLY A 48 -19.86 14.64 -19.85
C GLY A 48 -21.18 15.27 -20.32
N TRP A 49 -21.05 16.42 -20.99
CA TRP A 49 -22.18 17.14 -21.59
C TRP A 49 -23.07 16.25 -22.46
N ASP A 50 -24.38 16.36 -22.25
CA ASP A 50 -25.43 15.57 -22.91
C ASP A 50 -25.28 14.04 -22.80
N GLN A 51 -24.41 13.55 -21.90
CA GLN A 51 -24.13 12.13 -21.68
C GLN A 51 -24.28 11.72 -20.21
N GLY A 52 -23.92 12.59 -19.26
CA GLY A 52 -23.95 12.31 -17.83
C GLY A 52 -25.33 12.47 -17.18
N VAL A 53 -25.59 11.66 -16.16
CA VAL A 53 -26.78 11.79 -15.29
C VAL A 53 -26.46 12.72 -14.13
N TRP A 54 -27.28 13.74 -13.90
CA TRP A 54 -27.13 14.63 -12.75
C TRP A 54 -27.34 13.86 -11.45
N GLN A 55 -26.41 14.02 -10.50
CA GLN A 55 -26.55 13.42 -9.19
C GLN A 55 -27.71 14.08 -8.41
N GLY A 56 -28.67 13.28 -7.97
CA GLY A 56 -29.80 13.71 -7.17
C GLY A 56 -29.48 13.86 -5.67
N PRO A 57 -30.36 14.52 -4.89
CA PRO A 57 -30.14 14.77 -3.46
C PRO A 57 -30.03 13.51 -2.58
N TYR A 58 -30.54 12.38 -3.06
CA TYR A 58 -30.55 11.09 -2.35
C TYR A 58 -29.68 10.02 -3.03
N ASP A 59 -28.96 10.41 -4.08
CA ASP A 59 -28.10 9.49 -4.81
C ASP A 59 -26.81 9.26 -4.03
N PRO A 60 -26.32 8.01 -3.96
CA PRO A 60 -25.15 7.69 -3.16
C PRO A 60 -23.90 8.37 -3.72
N ASN A 61 -23.17 9.07 -2.84
CA ASN A 61 -21.85 9.65 -3.14
C ASN A 61 -20.76 8.55 -3.19
N ASP A 62 -20.94 7.48 -2.42
CA ASP A 62 -19.97 6.41 -2.25
C ASP A 62 -20.60 5.04 -2.58
N GLY A 63 -19.83 4.23 -3.29
CA GLY A 63 -20.05 2.81 -3.49
C GLY A 63 -19.22 1.99 -2.50
N PHE A 64 -19.34 0.67 -2.59
CA PHE A 64 -18.51 -0.24 -1.80
C PHE A 64 -17.80 -1.20 -2.74
N ILE A 65 -16.52 -1.42 -2.48
CA ILE A 65 -15.75 -2.49 -3.10
C ILE A 65 -15.34 -3.48 -2.01
N ASP A 66 -15.26 -4.76 -2.39
CA ASP A 66 -14.68 -5.79 -1.55
C ASP A 66 -13.24 -6.01 -1.99
N LEU A 67 -12.28 -5.83 -1.08
CA LEU A 67 -10.87 -6.06 -1.37
C LEU A 67 -10.62 -7.55 -1.69
N SER A 68 -9.70 -7.80 -2.62
CA SER A 68 -9.19 -9.15 -2.87
C SER A 68 -8.52 -9.72 -1.62
N ASP A 69 -8.50 -11.05 -1.47
CA ASP A 69 -7.89 -11.72 -0.30
C ASP A 69 -6.43 -11.31 -0.09
N GLU A 70 -5.69 -11.08 -1.17
CA GLU A 70 -4.30 -10.65 -1.13
C GLU A 70 -4.14 -9.27 -0.50
N ILE A 71 -4.89 -8.27 -1.00
CA ILE A 71 -4.81 -6.90 -0.50
C ILE A 71 -5.42 -6.80 0.90
N TYR A 72 -6.50 -7.52 1.16
CA TYR A 72 -7.12 -7.55 2.46
C TYR A 72 -6.17 -8.15 3.51
N ARG A 73 -5.50 -9.27 3.21
CA ARG A 73 -4.48 -9.86 4.09
C ARG A 73 -3.34 -8.90 4.38
N LEU A 74 -2.83 -8.23 3.35
CA LEU A 74 -1.79 -7.21 3.49
C LEU A 74 -2.22 -6.10 4.47
N MET A 75 -3.42 -5.58 4.27
CA MET A 75 -4.00 -4.55 5.15
C MET A 75 -4.12 -5.04 6.60
N LEU A 76 -4.56 -6.29 6.81
CA LEU A 76 -4.66 -6.88 8.15
C LEU A 76 -3.29 -7.04 8.80
N LYS A 77 -2.27 -7.53 8.08
CA LYS A 77 -0.90 -7.66 8.57
C LYS A 77 -0.31 -6.32 9.00
N VAL A 78 -0.46 -5.30 8.16
CA VAL A 78 -0.05 -3.93 8.47
C VAL A 78 -0.76 -3.43 9.72
N LYS A 79 -2.07 -3.69 9.86
CA LYS A 79 -2.83 -3.27 11.03
C LYS A 79 -2.37 -3.96 12.32
N VAL A 80 -2.09 -5.26 12.27
CA VAL A 80 -1.56 -6.03 13.41
C VAL A 80 -0.17 -5.53 13.80
N ALA A 81 0.71 -5.36 12.81
CA ALA A 81 2.05 -4.79 12.98
C ALA A 81 2.03 -3.45 13.73
N ILE A 82 1.19 -2.53 13.25
CA ILE A 82 1.01 -1.21 13.86
C ILE A 82 0.47 -1.31 15.28
N ASN A 83 -0.52 -2.18 15.52
CA ASN A 83 -1.13 -2.32 16.84
C ASN A 83 -0.14 -2.93 17.87
N ASN A 84 0.82 -3.73 17.41
CA ASN A 84 1.87 -4.32 18.25
C ASN A 84 3.08 -3.39 18.45
N TRP A 85 3.09 -2.22 17.82
CA TRP A 85 4.24 -1.31 17.87
C TRP A 85 4.41 -0.67 19.26
N ASP A 86 5.66 -0.64 19.72
CA ASP A 86 6.07 -0.13 21.05
C ASP A 86 6.30 1.39 21.08
N GLY A 87 6.16 2.08 19.95
CA GLY A 87 6.34 3.52 19.85
C GLY A 87 7.78 3.98 19.58
N GLN A 88 8.74 3.07 19.43
CA GLN A 88 10.13 3.42 19.10
C GLN A 88 10.33 3.59 17.59
N ASN A 89 11.14 4.56 17.17
CA ASN A 89 11.39 4.81 15.74
C ASN A 89 12.11 3.63 15.07
N ASP A 90 13.08 3.02 15.75
CA ASP A 90 13.90 1.95 15.18
C ASP A 90 13.17 0.59 15.04
N SER A 91 12.10 0.38 15.80
CA SER A 91 11.39 -0.91 15.85
C SER A 91 10.34 -1.07 14.75
N LEU A 92 9.77 0.02 14.23
CA LEU A 92 8.65 -0.05 13.29
C LEU A 92 9.06 -0.37 11.83
N PRO A 93 10.16 0.16 11.28
CA PRO A 93 10.59 -0.18 9.92
C PRO A 93 10.72 -1.69 9.66
N PRO A 94 11.42 -2.50 10.49
CA PRO A 94 11.52 -3.94 10.21
C PRO A 94 10.17 -4.67 10.31
N ILE A 95 9.25 -4.20 11.16
CA ILE A 95 7.90 -4.77 11.28
C ILE A 95 7.09 -4.47 10.00
N LEU A 96 7.14 -3.23 9.51
CA LEU A 96 6.43 -2.82 8.29
C LEU A 96 7.04 -3.44 7.03
N ASP A 97 8.37 -3.53 6.92
CA ASP A 97 9.04 -4.19 5.81
C ASP A 97 8.64 -5.67 5.73
N THR A 98 8.49 -6.34 6.88
CA THR A 98 7.99 -7.73 6.93
C THR A 98 6.52 -7.82 6.50
N ALA A 99 5.68 -6.88 6.95
CA ALA A 99 4.25 -6.87 6.61
C ALA A 99 4.01 -6.57 5.12
N LEU A 100 4.85 -5.73 4.52
CA LEU A 100 4.75 -5.24 3.13
C LEU A 100 5.60 -6.03 2.13
N ALA A 101 6.30 -7.08 2.57
CA ALA A 101 7.12 -7.89 1.69
C ALA A 101 6.31 -8.40 0.49
N GLY A 102 6.81 -8.16 -0.72
CA GLY A 102 6.15 -8.55 -1.97
C GLY A 102 5.03 -7.63 -2.45
N SER A 103 4.67 -6.59 -1.70
CA SER A 103 3.63 -5.62 -2.11
C SER A 103 4.12 -4.58 -3.14
N GLY A 104 5.42 -4.55 -3.43
CA GLY A 104 6.05 -3.55 -4.30
C GLY A 104 6.23 -2.17 -3.65
N ILE A 105 5.82 -2.02 -2.38
CA ILE A 105 6.02 -0.81 -1.58
C ILE A 105 6.73 -1.11 -0.28
N ARG A 106 7.37 -0.07 0.27
CA ARG A 106 7.94 -0.03 1.60
C ARG A 106 7.52 1.23 2.33
N MET A 107 7.46 1.17 3.64
CA MET A 107 7.06 2.29 4.48
C MET A 107 8.25 2.76 5.33
N ALA A 108 8.57 4.04 5.27
CA ALA A 108 9.55 4.68 6.13
C ALA A 108 8.84 5.65 7.07
N ILE A 109 9.42 5.92 8.24
CA ILE A 109 8.81 6.80 9.22
C ILE A 109 9.80 7.89 9.58
N VAL A 110 9.30 9.11 9.66
CA VAL A 110 10.03 10.30 10.05
C VAL A 110 9.34 10.91 11.25
N ASP A 111 10.01 10.86 12.40
CA ASP A 111 9.59 11.64 13.56
C ASP A 111 9.99 13.10 13.33
N ASN A 112 9.00 13.99 13.28
CA ASN A 112 9.22 15.41 13.02
C ASN A 112 9.67 16.18 14.29
N GLN A 113 9.83 15.51 15.43
CA GLN A 113 10.24 16.07 16.73
C GLN A 113 9.32 17.19 17.27
N ASP A 114 8.19 17.44 16.61
CA ASP A 114 7.14 18.39 16.99
C ASP A 114 5.90 17.66 17.54
N MET A 115 6.10 16.45 18.07
CA MET A 115 5.04 15.51 18.47
C MET A 115 4.17 15.05 17.29
N SER A 116 4.68 15.16 16.07
CA SER A 116 4.09 14.56 14.86
C SER A 116 5.02 13.55 14.20
N ILE A 117 4.41 12.57 13.57
CA ILE A 117 5.11 11.53 12.80
C ILE A 117 4.63 11.60 11.36
N SER A 118 5.55 11.45 10.41
CA SER A 118 5.26 11.32 8.99
C SER A 118 5.56 9.90 8.55
N ILE A 119 4.61 9.23 7.91
CA ILE A 119 4.84 7.91 7.30
C ILE A 119 4.97 8.08 5.81
N TRP A 120 6.10 7.65 5.26
CA TRP A 120 6.48 7.75 3.86
C TRP A 120 6.22 6.42 3.19
N ILE A 121 5.55 6.43 2.05
CA ILE A 121 5.41 5.24 1.20
C ILE A 121 6.33 5.42 0.01
N LEU A 122 7.17 4.41 -0.20
CA LEU A 122 8.19 4.37 -1.23
C LEU A 122 7.96 3.12 -2.06
N GLY A 123 8.25 3.19 -3.36
CA GLY A 123 8.37 1.99 -4.17
C GLY A 123 9.51 1.10 -3.66
N ASP A 124 9.32 -0.22 -3.69
CA ASP A 124 10.40 -1.15 -3.38
C ASP A 124 11.42 -1.12 -4.53
N PRO A 125 12.68 -0.71 -4.28
CA PRO A 125 13.69 -0.68 -5.32
C PRO A 125 14.03 -2.07 -5.87
N SER A 126 13.62 -3.17 -5.21
CA SER A 126 13.79 -4.53 -5.73
C SER A 126 13.00 -4.76 -7.04
N VAL A 127 11.93 -3.98 -7.24
CA VAL A 127 11.08 -4.01 -8.44
C VAL A 127 11.78 -3.41 -9.65
N ALA A 128 12.52 -2.32 -9.47
CA ALA A 128 13.25 -1.66 -10.56
C ALA A 128 14.67 -2.20 -10.76
N LEU A 129 15.27 -2.82 -9.73
CA LEU A 129 16.66 -3.26 -9.72
C LEU A 129 16.79 -4.62 -9.05
N SER A 130 17.03 -5.65 -9.86
CA SER A 130 17.36 -6.99 -9.38
C SER A 130 18.64 -6.99 -8.54
N GLU A 131 18.76 -7.94 -7.63
CA GLU A 131 19.94 -8.10 -6.78
C GLU A 131 21.22 -8.31 -7.59
N ILE A 132 21.12 -9.03 -8.72
CA ILE A 132 22.22 -9.28 -9.64
C ILE A 132 22.72 -7.96 -10.26
N ASP A 133 21.79 -7.09 -10.68
CA ASP A 133 22.16 -5.79 -11.25
C ASP A 133 22.81 -4.87 -10.22
N ARG A 134 22.34 -4.91 -8.97
CA ARG A 134 22.98 -4.17 -7.88
C ARG A 134 24.42 -4.61 -7.66
N LEU A 135 24.68 -5.92 -7.67
CA LEU A 135 26.03 -6.46 -7.52
C LEU A 135 26.92 -6.09 -8.71
N ILE A 136 26.38 -6.13 -9.93
CA ILE A 136 27.10 -5.72 -11.14
C ILE A 136 27.45 -4.23 -11.09
N LEU A 137 26.49 -3.38 -10.71
CA LEU A 137 26.70 -1.94 -10.57
C LEU A 137 27.70 -1.61 -9.46
N ASP A 138 27.60 -2.25 -8.29
CA ASP A 138 28.54 -2.06 -7.18
C ASP A 138 29.96 -2.44 -7.59
N SER A 139 30.12 -3.59 -8.25
CA SER A 139 31.42 -4.01 -8.79
C SER A 139 31.96 -3.04 -9.84
N ALA A 140 31.11 -2.55 -10.75
CA ALA A 140 31.52 -1.59 -11.78
C ALA A 140 31.96 -0.24 -11.19
N VAL A 141 31.24 0.27 -10.19
CA VAL A 141 31.52 1.55 -9.53
C VAL A 141 32.78 1.45 -8.66
N ASN A 142 32.93 0.37 -7.90
CA ASN A 142 34.01 0.18 -6.95
C ASN A 142 35.25 -0.53 -7.52
N LYS A 143 35.30 -0.74 -8.84
CA LYS A 143 36.39 -1.46 -9.54
C LYS A 143 36.60 -2.89 -8.99
N GLY A 144 35.50 -3.54 -8.63
CA GLY A 144 35.46 -4.94 -8.21
C GLY A 144 35.68 -5.93 -9.37
N PRO A 145 35.65 -7.24 -9.07
CA PRO A 145 35.80 -8.29 -10.08
C PRO A 145 34.59 -8.31 -11.03
N PHE A 146 34.84 -8.60 -12.30
CA PHE A 146 33.76 -8.78 -13.29
C PHE A 146 32.83 -9.92 -12.85
N ILE A 147 31.52 -9.63 -12.82
CA ILE A 147 30.48 -10.60 -12.51
C ILE A 147 29.92 -11.11 -13.83
N ALA A 148 30.07 -12.41 -14.09
CA ALA A 148 29.48 -13.05 -15.27
C ALA A 148 27.96 -13.19 -15.11
N LEU A 149 27.22 -12.85 -16.16
CA LEU A 149 25.75 -12.97 -16.17
C LEU A 149 25.34 -14.45 -16.09
N PRO A 150 24.46 -14.84 -15.15
CA PRO A 150 23.98 -16.21 -15.06
C PRO A 150 23.04 -16.57 -16.21
N ALA A 151 22.91 -17.87 -16.51
CA ALA A 151 22.00 -18.34 -17.55
C ALA A 151 20.53 -17.99 -17.20
N GLY A 152 19.82 -17.35 -18.14
CA GLY A 152 18.44 -16.91 -17.94
C GLY A 152 18.29 -15.53 -17.30
N TYR A 153 19.38 -14.76 -17.18
CA TYR A 153 19.35 -13.38 -16.70
C TYR A 153 18.42 -12.50 -17.57
N VAL A 154 17.51 -11.79 -16.88
CA VAL A 154 16.65 -10.76 -17.47
C VAL A 154 17.09 -9.40 -16.90
N PRO A 155 17.47 -8.43 -17.76
CA PRO A 155 17.86 -7.11 -17.29
C PRO A 155 16.75 -6.40 -16.53
N SER A 156 17.11 -5.64 -15.49
CA SER A 156 16.14 -4.80 -14.79
C SER A 156 15.67 -3.65 -15.67
N ARG A 157 14.41 -3.24 -15.48
CA ARG A 157 13.80 -2.13 -16.20
C ARG A 157 13.92 -0.84 -15.38
N TYR A 158 14.62 0.14 -15.93
CA TYR A 158 14.83 1.45 -15.30
C TYR A 158 13.82 2.50 -15.77
N ASP A 159 13.03 2.16 -16.79
CA ASP A 159 12.00 3.00 -17.38
C ASP A 159 10.64 2.88 -16.66
N ILE A 160 10.54 1.99 -15.68
CA ILE A 160 9.35 1.78 -14.87
C ILE A 160 9.48 2.52 -13.54
N ASN A 161 8.41 3.21 -13.14
CA ASN A 161 8.27 3.67 -11.78
C ASN A 161 7.70 2.51 -10.94
N PRO A 162 8.38 2.03 -9.88
CA PRO A 162 7.90 0.92 -9.06
C PRO A 162 6.49 1.11 -8.50
N ILE A 163 6.08 2.35 -8.27
CA ILE A 163 4.74 2.67 -7.75
C ILE A 163 3.62 2.35 -8.75
N ASP A 164 3.91 2.35 -10.06
CA ASP A 164 2.92 2.07 -11.10
C ASP A 164 2.55 0.58 -11.15
N GLN A 165 3.35 -0.28 -10.52
CA GLN A 165 3.07 -1.71 -10.38
C GLN A 165 2.24 -2.05 -9.14
N VAL A 166 1.96 -1.05 -8.28
CA VAL A 166 1.16 -1.24 -7.08
C VAL A 166 -0.28 -1.50 -7.48
N ASN A 167 -0.90 -2.53 -6.89
CA ASN A 167 -2.30 -2.87 -7.13
C ASN A 167 -3.20 -1.65 -6.84
N SER A 168 -4.16 -1.36 -7.73
CA SER A 168 -5.08 -0.23 -7.58
C SER A 168 -5.92 -0.30 -6.30
N GLU A 169 -6.30 -1.50 -5.84
CA GLU A 169 -6.99 -1.72 -4.56
C GLU A 169 -6.11 -1.30 -3.36
N LEU A 170 -4.81 -1.64 -3.43
CA LEU A 170 -3.84 -1.27 -2.40
C LEU A 170 -3.61 0.24 -2.40
N TRP A 171 -3.43 0.83 -3.58
CA TRP A 171 -3.29 2.26 -3.74
C TRP A 171 -4.49 3.02 -3.18
N TRP A 172 -5.69 2.52 -3.47
CA TRP A 172 -6.92 3.07 -2.95
C TRP A 172 -7.01 2.97 -1.42
N ALA A 173 -6.65 1.81 -0.84
CA ALA A 173 -6.66 1.60 0.61
C ALA A 173 -5.67 2.53 1.35
N ILE A 174 -4.55 2.86 0.71
CA ILE A 174 -3.58 3.85 1.18
C ILE A 174 -4.22 5.25 1.20
N GLN A 175 -4.72 5.69 0.04
CA GLN A 175 -5.23 7.06 -0.14
C GLN A 175 -6.42 7.36 0.77
N ASN A 176 -7.27 6.38 1.03
CA ASN A 176 -8.42 6.55 1.92
C ASN A 176 -8.10 6.27 3.40
N GLY A 177 -6.82 6.05 3.70
CA GLY A 177 -6.33 5.92 5.06
C GLY A 177 -6.75 4.61 5.76
N TYR A 178 -7.10 3.56 5.01
CA TYR A 178 -7.45 2.27 5.61
C TYR A 178 -6.24 1.56 6.22
N MET A 179 -5.04 1.86 5.73
CA MET A 179 -3.76 1.46 6.34
C MET A 179 -3.21 2.45 7.37
N THR A 180 -4.01 3.43 7.82
CA THR A 180 -3.49 4.44 8.75
C THR A 180 -3.23 3.91 10.15
N VAL A 181 -2.14 4.41 10.73
CA VAL A 181 -1.76 4.22 12.12
C VAL A 181 -2.73 5.00 12.99
N LYS A 182 -3.78 4.35 13.46
CA LYS A 182 -4.52 4.83 14.63
C LYS A 182 -3.81 4.32 15.89
N ALA A 183 -2.60 4.82 16.14
CA ALA A 183 -2.12 4.87 17.51
C ALA A 183 -3.09 5.78 18.28
N ALA A 184 -3.48 5.40 19.50
CA ALA A 184 -4.44 6.17 20.28
C ALA A 184 -4.05 7.66 20.32
N GLY A 185 -4.98 8.55 19.96
CA GLY A 185 -4.79 10.01 19.95
C GLY A 185 -4.33 10.63 18.62
N VAL A 186 -3.93 9.84 17.63
CA VAL A 186 -3.27 10.37 16.44
C VAL A 186 -4.25 10.68 15.30
N ARG A 187 -4.28 11.93 14.81
CA ARG A 187 -5.11 12.36 13.66
C ARG A 187 -4.29 12.44 12.37
N VAL A 188 -4.79 11.82 11.29
CA VAL A 188 -4.32 12.05 9.91
C VAL A 188 -4.67 13.48 9.53
N ARG A 189 -3.67 14.31 9.22
CA ARG A 189 -3.89 15.72 8.89
C ARG A 189 -3.81 16.03 7.40
N GLU A 190 -3.06 15.26 6.63
CA GLU A 190 -2.77 15.62 5.25
C GLU A 190 -2.26 14.39 4.47
N ILE A 191 -2.71 14.27 3.24
CA ILE A 191 -2.26 13.29 2.25
C ILE A 191 -1.77 14.09 1.05
N GLU A 192 -0.46 14.21 0.87
CA GLU A 192 0.13 14.89 -0.30
C GLU A 192 0.75 13.86 -1.24
N THR A 193 0.38 13.93 -2.51
CA THR A 193 0.97 13.15 -3.61
C THR A 193 1.79 14.12 -4.45
N VAL A 194 3.10 13.91 -4.55
CA VAL A 194 3.98 14.78 -5.36
C VAL A 194 4.02 14.24 -6.80
N SER A 195 3.86 15.13 -7.79
CA SER A 195 3.69 14.78 -9.21
C SER A 195 4.94 14.23 -9.90
N ASP A 196 4.68 13.43 -10.96
CA ASP A 196 5.51 12.94 -12.08
C ASP A 196 7.04 12.91 -11.94
N GLY A 197 7.55 11.68 -11.85
CA GLY A 197 8.95 11.30 -11.95
C GLY A 197 9.34 10.28 -10.89
N TYR A 198 8.97 10.57 -9.64
CA TYR A 198 9.01 9.67 -8.48
C TYR A 198 7.84 10.06 -7.58
N GLN A 199 6.78 9.26 -7.54
CA GLN A 199 5.63 9.58 -6.71
C GLN A 199 6.00 9.31 -5.25
N PHE A 200 6.08 10.39 -4.47
CA PHE A 200 6.29 10.34 -3.02
C PHE A 200 4.96 10.57 -2.33
N PHE A 201 4.72 9.82 -1.26
CA PHE A 201 3.52 9.90 -0.45
C PHE A 201 3.89 10.00 1.02
N TRP A 202 3.29 10.93 1.77
CA TRP A 202 3.37 10.89 3.22
C TRP A 202 2.04 11.19 3.93
N LEU A 203 1.88 10.56 5.09
CA LEU A 203 0.78 10.79 6.03
C LEU A 203 1.31 11.49 7.27
N ARG A 204 0.82 12.70 7.57
CA ARG A 204 1.17 13.41 8.81
C ARG A 204 0.19 13.09 9.94
N TYR A 205 0.75 12.73 11.08
CA TYR A 205 0.05 12.25 12.27
C TYR A 205 0.35 13.16 13.46
N ARG A 206 -0.66 13.77 14.10
CA ARG A 206 -0.48 14.60 15.31
C ARG A 206 -1.07 13.89 16.53
N LYS A 207 -0.28 13.71 17.61
CA LYS A 207 -0.81 13.32 18.94
C LYS A 207 -1.57 14.45 19.62
#